data_AF-A0A7C4A1Z2-F1
#
_entry.id   AF-A0A7C4A1Z2-F1
#
_cell.length_a   1.000
_cell.length_b   1.000
_cell.length_c   1.000
_cell.angle_alpha   90.00
_cell.angle_beta   90.00
_cell.angle_gamma   90.00
#
_symmetry.space_group_name_H-M   'P 1'
#
loop_
_entity.id
_entity.type
_entity.pdbx_description
1 polymer ?
#
loop_
_entity_poly.entity_id
_entity_poly.type
_entity_poly.pdbx_seq_one_letter_code
_entity_poly.pdbx_strand_id
1 'polypeptide(L)'
;QILAKLHRKLRKMPSKVEEAIRDLTGETAEELRDRLRENSLKHATEWARKHAGIGKILDWDPDGTGPNLVPISTHPDELHAVTRGYGEADKPEDFLDTFKSFVRNNQNKIAALSVVVQRPRELTRQELRNLRLELDRIGFSEANLRRAWNDASNEDIAASIIGFVRQAAIGDPLIPFDERVRQATRAILSQGNWSDPQQTWLRRIAEQIEKEIVVDRQALDEGTFKQHGGFERLNKVFDGRLEAILEDFNEELWKVGA
;
A
#
# COMPACT_ATOMS: atom_id res chain seq x y z
N GLN A 1 -26.32 -35.45 -23.45
CA GLN A 1 -26.67 -35.10 -22.05
C GLN A 1 -27.94 -35.80 -21.56
N ILE A 2 -29.07 -35.72 -22.29
CA ILE A 2 -30.34 -36.39 -21.93
C ILE A 2 -30.15 -37.92 -21.77
N LEU A 3 -29.52 -38.58 -22.75
CA LEU A 3 -29.23 -40.01 -22.69
C LEU A 3 -28.39 -40.42 -21.46
N ALA A 4 -27.40 -39.60 -21.09
CA ALA A 4 -26.58 -39.84 -19.91
C ALA A 4 -27.36 -39.70 -18.59
N LYS A 5 -28.26 -38.71 -18.50
CA LYS A 5 -29.16 -38.52 -17.34
C LYS A 5 -30.16 -39.69 -17.22
N LEU A 6 -30.74 -40.12 -18.34
CA LEU A 6 -31.66 -41.26 -18.39
C LEU A 6 -30.95 -42.56 -17.97
N HIS A 7 -29.75 -42.82 -18.49
CA HIS A 7 -28.92 -43.95 -18.06
C HIS A 7 -28.62 -43.95 -16.56
N ARG A 8 -28.36 -42.78 -15.97
CA ARG A 8 -28.07 -42.65 -14.53
C ARG A 8 -29.30 -42.96 -13.67
N LYS A 9 -30.49 -42.57 -14.12
CA LYS A 9 -31.74 -42.72 -13.36
C LYS A 9 -32.41 -44.07 -13.53
N LEU A 10 -32.20 -44.79 -14.63
CA LEU A 10 -32.81 -46.11 -14.88
C LEU A 10 -32.62 -47.13 -13.75
N ARG A 11 -31.50 -47.07 -13.02
CA ARG A 11 -31.21 -48.02 -11.93
C ARG A 11 -31.95 -47.72 -10.62
N LYS A 12 -32.39 -46.48 -10.42
CA LYS A 12 -33.09 -45.97 -9.24
C LYS A 12 -34.03 -44.86 -9.67
N MET A 13 -35.04 -45.20 -10.46
CA MET A 13 -36.04 -44.25 -10.93
C MET A 13 -37.23 -44.28 -9.97
N PRO A 14 -37.62 -43.13 -9.39
CA PRO A 14 -38.87 -43.03 -8.65
C PRO A 14 -40.07 -43.33 -9.56
N SER A 15 -41.07 -44.06 -9.05
CA SER A 15 -42.26 -44.44 -9.84
C SER A 15 -42.97 -43.25 -10.49
N LYS A 16 -43.02 -42.11 -9.78
CA LYS A 16 -43.60 -40.86 -10.28
C LYS A 16 -42.85 -40.25 -11.46
N VAL A 17 -41.53 -40.44 -11.54
CA VAL A 17 -40.72 -39.97 -12.68
C VAL A 17 -40.97 -40.86 -13.89
N GLU A 18 -41.12 -42.17 -13.68
CA GLU A 18 -41.43 -43.12 -14.75
C GLU A 18 -42.83 -42.89 -15.35
N GLU A 19 -43.84 -42.65 -14.50
CA GLU A 19 -45.18 -42.24 -14.92
C GLU A 19 -45.15 -40.93 -15.71
N ALA A 20 -44.42 -39.91 -15.23
CA ALA A 20 -44.31 -38.62 -15.92
C ALA A 20 -43.58 -38.73 -17.28
N ILE A 21 -42.62 -39.65 -17.43
CA ILE A 21 -42.01 -39.95 -18.74
C ILE A 21 -43.08 -40.56 -19.66
N ARG A 22 -43.82 -41.56 -19.18
CA ARG A 22 -44.86 -42.24 -19.96
C ARG A 22 -45.99 -41.31 -20.39
N ASP A 23 -46.42 -40.40 -19.52
CA ASP A 23 -47.46 -39.42 -19.84
C ASP A 23 -47.00 -38.42 -20.90
N LEU A 24 -45.71 -38.04 -20.88
CA LEU A 24 -45.16 -37.07 -21.83
C LEU A 24 -44.82 -37.69 -23.18
N THR A 25 -44.29 -38.92 -23.21
CA THR A 25 -43.73 -39.54 -24.42
C THR A 25 -44.56 -40.70 -24.95
N GLY A 26 -45.45 -41.28 -24.14
CA GLY A 26 -46.18 -42.52 -24.44
C GLY A 26 -45.32 -43.78 -24.36
N GLU A 27 -44.04 -43.66 -24.01
CA GLU A 27 -43.03 -44.73 -24.01
C GLU A 27 -42.50 -44.93 -22.57
N THR A 28 -42.01 -46.14 -22.27
CA THR A 28 -41.28 -46.41 -21.03
C THR A 28 -39.88 -45.77 -21.05
N ALA A 29 -39.25 -45.64 -19.89
CA ALA A 29 -37.91 -45.06 -19.77
C ALA A 29 -36.84 -45.88 -20.51
N GLU A 30 -37.01 -47.20 -20.57
CA GLU A 30 -36.21 -48.16 -21.32
C GLU A 30 -36.36 -47.97 -22.84
N GLU A 31 -37.60 -47.92 -23.33
CA GLU A 31 -37.89 -47.70 -24.75
C GLU A 31 -37.36 -46.35 -25.22
N LEU A 32 -37.53 -45.31 -24.40
CA LEU A 32 -37.00 -43.99 -24.68
C LEU A 32 -35.47 -43.98 -24.74
N ARG A 33 -34.80 -44.72 -23.86
CA ARG A 33 -33.33 -44.87 -23.87
C ARG A 33 -32.88 -45.51 -25.16
N ASP A 34 -33.52 -46.60 -25.55
CA ASP A 34 -33.12 -47.40 -26.72
C ASP A 34 -33.37 -46.61 -28.01
N ARG A 35 -34.52 -45.93 -28.09
CA ARG A 35 -34.81 -44.96 -29.16
C ARG A 35 -33.74 -43.88 -29.27
N LEU A 36 -33.35 -43.24 -28.17
CA LEU A 36 -32.35 -42.17 -28.18
C LEU A 36 -30.92 -42.69 -28.45
N ARG A 37 -30.67 -43.98 -28.22
CA ARG A 37 -29.40 -44.66 -28.53
C ARG A 37 -29.29 -45.03 -30.01
N GLU A 38 -30.38 -45.53 -30.59
CA GLU A 38 -30.42 -46.04 -31.96
C GLU A 38 -30.62 -44.96 -33.03
N ASN A 39 -31.23 -43.83 -32.65
CA ASN A 39 -31.48 -42.74 -33.58
C ASN A 39 -30.27 -41.80 -33.76
N SER A 40 -30.12 -41.26 -34.98
CA SER A 40 -29.09 -40.27 -35.27
C SER A 40 -29.34 -38.94 -34.54
N LEU A 41 -28.28 -38.18 -34.28
CA LEU A 41 -28.30 -36.94 -33.50
C LEU A 41 -29.35 -35.92 -33.98
N LYS A 42 -29.61 -35.86 -35.30
CA LYS A 42 -30.64 -34.99 -35.89
C LYS A 42 -32.05 -35.37 -35.41
N HIS A 43 -32.41 -36.65 -35.49
CA HIS A 43 -33.72 -37.15 -35.05
C HIS A 43 -33.88 -37.02 -33.53
N ALA A 44 -32.82 -37.26 -32.76
CA ALA A 44 -32.85 -37.05 -31.31
C ALA A 44 -33.09 -35.58 -30.92
N THR A 45 -32.55 -34.63 -31.70
CA THR A 45 -32.74 -33.20 -31.48
C THR A 45 -34.15 -32.75 -31.82
N GLU A 46 -34.70 -33.20 -32.95
CA GLU A 46 -36.09 -32.93 -33.34
C GLU A 46 -37.08 -33.53 -32.33
N TRP A 47 -36.80 -34.74 -31.86
CA TRP A 47 -37.60 -35.38 -30.83
C TRP A 47 -37.56 -34.62 -29.51
N ALA A 48 -36.38 -34.17 -29.07
CA ALA A 48 -36.22 -33.38 -27.84
C ALA A 48 -36.92 -32.02 -27.93
N ARG A 49 -36.98 -31.42 -29.13
CA ARG A 49 -37.77 -30.20 -29.38
C ARG A 49 -39.27 -30.46 -29.29
N LYS A 50 -39.74 -31.60 -29.81
CA LYS A 50 -41.15 -32.00 -29.76
C LYS A 50 -41.62 -32.28 -28.33
N HIS A 51 -40.77 -32.87 -27.50
CA HIS A 51 -41.08 -33.20 -26.09
C HIS A 51 -40.34 -32.24 -25.14
N ALA A 52 -40.57 -30.94 -25.35
CA ALA A 52 -39.99 -29.87 -24.55
C ALA A 52 -40.49 -29.95 -23.10
N GLY A 53 -39.71 -30.61 -22.24
CA GLY A 53 -40.11 -30.88 -20.85
C GLY A 53 -39.37 -32.09 -20.26
N ILE A 54 -38.91 -33.01 -21.11
CA ILE A 54 -38.22 -34.23 -20.69
C ILE A 54 -36.98 -33.94 -19.82
N GLY A 55 -36.27 -32.84 -20.07
CA GLY A 55 -35.12 -32.43 -19.26
C GLY A 55 -35.51 -32.11 -17.80
N LYS A 56 -36.64 -31.42 -17.59
CA LYS A 56 -37.13 -31.07 -16.25
C LYS A 56 -37.61 -32.31 -15.50
N ILE A 57 -38.24 -33.26 -16.21
CA ILE A 57 -38.66 -34.54 -15.62
C ILE A 57 -37.44 -35.37 -15.18
N LEU A 58 -36.38 -35.40 -15.99
CA LEU A 58 -35.14 -36.10 -15.62
C LEU A 58 -34.37 -35.41 -14.49
N ASP A 59 -34.52 -34.10 -14.32
CA ASP A 59 -33.94 -33.34 -13.22
C ASP A 59 -34.80 -33.36 -11.95
N TRP A 60 -36.07 -33.76 -12.06
CA TRP A 60 -36.97 -33.91 -10.93
C TRP A 60 -36.60 -35.12 -10.08
N ASP A 61 -36.47 -34.90 -8.77
CA ASP A 61 -36.19 -35.94 -7.77
C ASP A 61 -37.29 -35.93 -6.70
N PRO A 62 -38.41 -36.63 -6.91
CA PRO A 62 -39.54 -36.64 -5.98
C PRO A 62 -39.24 -37.36 -4.66
N ASP A 63 -38.20 -38.19 -4.60
CA ASP A 63 -37.76 -38.90 -3.39
C ASP A 63 -36.56 -38.20 -2.72
N GLY A 64 -36.07 -37.10 -3.31
CA GLY A 64 -34.98 -36.31 -2.77
C GLY A 64 -35.42 -35.57 -1.51
N THR A 65 -34.61 -35.64 -0.45
CA THR A 65 -34.76 -34.82 0.75
C THR A 65 -34.51 -33.35 0.43
N GLY A 66 -35.55 -32.67 -0.04
CA GLY A 66 -35.64 -31.23 -0.15
C GLY A 66 -34.72 -30.58 -1.20
N PRO A 67 -34.94 -29.29 -1.51
CA PRO A 67 -34.06 -28.55 -2.39
C PRO A 67 -32.64 -28.49 -1.79
N ASN A 68 -31.61 -28.36 -2.63
CA ASN A 68 -30.28 -27.93 -2.18
C ASN A 68 -30.42 -26.56 -1.51
N LEU A 69 -30.57 -26.55 -0.19
CA LEU A 69 -30.62 -25.34 0.60
C LEU A 69 -29.22 -24.76 0.63
N VAL A 70 -28.95 -23.81 -0.25
CA VAL A 70 -27.82 -22.88 -0.08
C VAL A 70 -28.22 -21.96 1.07
N PRO A 71 -27.55 -21.99 2.22
CA PRO A 71 -27.86 -21.05 3.30
C PRO A 71 -27.53 -19.64 2.81
N ILE A 72 -28.57 -18.84 2.59
CA ILE A 72 -28.47 -17.41 2.28
C ILE A 72 -28.73 -16.68 3.61
N SER A 73 -27.72 -16.02 4.16
CA SER A 73 -27.92 -15.13 5.30
C SER A 73 -28.73 -13.92 4.85
N THR A 74 -29.86 -13.67 5.51
CA THR A 74 -30.68 -12.45 5.32
C THR A 74 -30.52 -11.47 6.49
N HIS A 75 -29.56 -11.72 7.38
CA HIS A 75 -29.27 -10.80 8.47
C HIS A 75 -28.66 -9.51 7.93
N PRO A 76 -29.04 -8.34 8.46
CA PRO A 76 -28.36 -7.09 8.13
C PRO A 76 -26.90 -7.19 8.57
N ASP A 77 -25.98 -6.72 7.73
CA ASP A 77 -24.57 -6.64 8.09
C ASP A 77 -24.36 -5.63 9.23
N GLU A 78 -23.58 -6.01 10.24
CA GLU A 78 -23.21 -5.14 11.35
C GLU A 78 -21.70 -4.92 11.38
N LEU A 79 -21.28 -3.66 11.48
CA LEU A 79 -19.89 -3.29 11.63
C LEU A 79 -19.46 -3.54 13.09
N HIS A 80 -18.77 -4.65 13.34
CA HIS A 80 -18.31 -5.01 14.69
C HIS A 80 -17.11 -4.18 15.17
N ALA A 81 -16.11 -3.98 14.32
CA ALA A 81 -14.90 -3.22 14.65
C ALA A 81 -14.21 -2.72 13.38
N VAL A 82 -13.52 -1.59 13.50
CA VAL A 82 -12.55 -1.13 12.51
C VAL A 82 -11.19 -1.16 13.17
N THR A 83 -10.43 -2.22 12.91
CA THR A 83 -9.02 -2.30 13.28
C THR A 83 -8.16 -1.80 12.13
N ARG A 84 -7.07 -1.11 12.44
CA ARG A 84 -6.12 -0.62 11.45
C ARG A 84 -4.94 -1.58 11.41
N GLY A 85 -4.64 -2.13 10.24
CA GLY A 85 -3.43 -2.93 10.02
C GLY A 85 -2.26 -2.05 9.59
N TYR A 86 -1.04 -2.41 10.01
CA TYR A 86 0.21 -1.78 9.57
C TYR A 86 0.95 -2.71 8.60
N GLY A 87 0.26 -3.16 7.55
CA GLY A 87 0.77 -4.16 6.63
C GLY A 87 0.70 -5.56 7.24
N GLU A 88 1.86 -6.17 7.49
CA GLU A 88 1.95 -7.50 8.13
C GLU A 88 1.82 -7.47 9.66
N ALA A 89 1.84 -6.28 10.28
CA ALA A 89 1.73 -6.11 11.72
C ALA A 89 0.34 -5.61 12.14
N ASP A 90 -0.20 -6.20 13.21
CA ASP A 90 -1.49 -5.81 13.80
C ASP A 90 -1.35 -4.68 14.83
N LYS A 91 -0.16 -4.49 15.41
CA LYS A 91 0.12 -3.48 16.43
C LYS A 91 1.10 -2.42 15.93
N PRO A 92 0.93 -1.16 16.33
CA PRO A 92 1.85 -0.09 15.93
C PRO A 92 3.26 -0.30 16.48
N GLU A 93 3.41 -0.85 17.68
CA GLU A 93 4.71 -1.13 18.28
C GLU A 93 5.49 -2.19 17.47
N ASP A 94 4.83 -3.27 17.08
CA ASP A 94 5.42 -4.34 16.28
C ASP A 94 5.87 -3.83 14.91
N PHE A 95 5.09 -2.91 14.30
CA PHE A 95 5.46 -2.25 13.06
C PHE A 95 6.73 -1.38 13.22
N LEU A 96 6.81 -0.57 14.28
CA LEU A 96 7.97 0.27 14.56
C LEU A 96 9.22 -0.56 14.89
N ASP A 97 9.06 -1.67 15.60
CA ASP A 97 10.16 -2.59 15.90
C ASP A 97 10.65 -3.33 14.65
N THR A 98 9.74 -3.69 13.74
CA THR A 98 10.08 -4.25 12.43
C THR A 98 10.84 -3.23 11.59
N PHE A 99 10.39 -1.98 11.55
CA PHE A 99 11.10 -0.88 10.89
C PHE A 99 12.51 -0.68 11.48
N LYS A 100 12.62 -0.67 12.80
CA LYS A 100 13.90 -0.52 13.52
C LYS A 100 14.87 -1.65 13.18
N SER A 101 14.38 -2.88 13.17
CA SER A 101 15.16 -4.06 12.78
C SER A 101 15.58 -3.98 11.31
N PHE A 102 14.68 -3.56 10.43
CA PHE A 102 14.97 -3.36 9.01
C PHE A 102 16.10 -2.35 8.79
N VAL A 103 16.01 -1.16 9.41
CA VAL A 103 17.03 -0.11 9.27
C VAL A 103 18.39 -0.61 9.73
N ARG A 104 18.47 -1.25 10.90
CA ARG A 104 19.73 -1.79 11.45
C ARG A 104 20.34 -2.87 10.57
N ASN A 105 19.51 -3.78 10.05
CA ASN A 105 19.98 -4.91 9.23
C ASN A 105 20.34 -4.53 7.78
N ASN A 106 19.90 -3.36 7.30
CA ASN A 106 20.08 -2.92 5.92
C ASN A 106 20.90 -1.63 5.78
N GLN A 107 21.41 -1.06 6.89
CA GLN A 107 22.20 0.18 6.86
C GLN A 107 23.40 0.12 5.89
N ASN A 108 24.09 -1.02 5.83
CA ASN A 108 25.23 -1.23 4.93
C ASN A 108 24.82 -1.72 3.52
N LYS A 109 23.55 -2.06 3.32
CA LYS A 109 23.03 -2.62 2.05
C LYS A 109 22.36 -1.54 1.20
N ILE A 110 21.72 -0.56 1.84
CA ILE A 110 21.02 0.54 1.18
C ILE A 110 21.86 1.81 1.36
N ALA A 111 22.46 2.29 0.27
CA ALA A 111 23.33 3.46 0.28
C ALA A 111 22.65 4.68 0.93
N ALA A 112 21.38 4.93 0.62
CA ALA A 112 20.64 6.07 1.17
C ALA A 112 20.43 5.99 2.69
N LEU A 113 20.29 4.78 3.28
CA LEU A 113 20.26 4.61 4.73
C LEU A 113 21.62 4.94 5.37
N SER A 114 22.71 4.49 4.75
CA SER A 114 24.06 4.80 5.20
C SER A 114 24.32 6.32 5.21
N VAL A 115 23.96 7.01 4.13
CA VAL A 115 24.13 8.48 4.02
C VAL A 115 23.34 9.19 5.12
N VAL A 116 22.06 8.87 5.31
CA VAL A 116 21.23 9.50 6.37
C VAL A 116 21.79 9.34 7.78
N VAL A 117 22.35 8.17 8.08
CA VAL A 117 22.84 7.89 9.43
C VAL A 117 24.25 8.44 9.64
N GLN A 118 25.17 8.20 8.71
CA GLN A 118 26.60 8.47 8.89
C GLN A 118 27.04 9.81 8.32
N ARG A 119 26.46 10.23 7.19
CA ARG A 119 26.91 11.40 6.42
C ARG A 119 25.71 12.27 6.02
N PRO A 120 24.89 12.72 6.97
CA PRO A 120 23.67 13.47 6.66
C PRO A 120 23.94 14.80 5.93
N ARG A 121 25.17 15.32 6.01
CA ARG A 121 25.61 16.53 5.27
C ARG A 121 25.71 16.32 3.77
N GLU A 122 26.00 15.09 3.34
CA GLU A 122 26.11 14.74 1.93
C GLU A 122 24.75 14.39 1.31
N LEU A 123 23.68 14.42 2.10
CA LEU A 123 22.36 14.00 1.64
C LEU A 123 21.86 14.92 0.52
N THR A 124 21.62 14.34 -0.65
CA THR A 124 21.05 15.02 -1.81
C THR A 124 19.53 14.81 -1.90
N ARG A 125 18.84 15.69 -2.65
CA ARG A 125 17.40 15.50 -2.92
C ARG A 125 17.11 14.16 -3.61
N GLN A 126 18.02 13.72 -4.47
CA GLN A 126 17.91 12.44 -5.18
C GLN A 126 18.01 11.25 -4.21
N GLU A 127 18.95 11.29 -3.25
CA GLU A 127 19.09 10.24 -2.25
C GLU A 127 17.89 10.19 -1.30
N LEU A 128 17.38 11.34 -0.86
CA LEU A 128 16.17 11.40 -0.04
C LEU A 128 14.96 10.81 -0.80
N ARG A 129 14.82 11.14 -2.09
CA ARG A 129 13.76 10.57 -2.92
C ARG A 129 13.90 9.06 -3.06
N ASN A 130 15.11 8.57 -3.34
CA ASN A 130 15.38 7.14 -3.43
C ASN A 130 15.09 6.41 -2.13
N LEU A 131 15.46 7.01 -0.98
CA LEU A 131 15.15 6.48 0.34
C LEU A 131 13.64 6.34 0.55
N ARG A 132 12.88 7.41 0.26
CA ARG A 132 11.42 7.40 0.39
C ARG A 132 10.79 6.29 -0.46
N LEU A 133 11.22 6.15 -1.71
CA LEU A 133 10.71 5.13 -2.62
C LEU A 133 11.05 3.71 -2.13
N GLU A 134 12.27 3.48 -1.65
CA GLU A 134 12.67 2.16 -1.17
C GLU A 134 11.91 1.77 0.11
N LEU A 135 11.74 2.71 1.04
CA LEU A 135 10.98 2.47 2.27
C LEU A 135 9.50 2.25 1.98
N ASP A 136 8.90 3.06 1.10
CA ASP A 136 7.50 2.94 0.69
C ASP A 136 7.24 1.59 0.01
N ARG A 137 8.16 1.13 -0.86
CA ARG A 137 8.07 -0.18 -1.52
C ARG A 137 7.98 -1.34 -0.53
N ILE A 138 8.58 -1.21 0.65
CA ILE A 138 8.63 -2.24 1.70
C ILE A 138 7.51 -2.00 2.75
N GLY A 139 6.70 -0.94 2.59
CA GLY A 139 5.57 -0.61 3.46
C GLY A 139 5.86 0.42 4.56
N PHE A 140 7.10 0.92 4.63
CA PHE A 140 7.55 1.94 5.59
C PHE A 140 7.40 3.37 5.05
N SER A 141 6.22 3.70 4.53
CA SER A 141 5.94 5.07 4.10
C SER A 141 6.02 6.05 5.27
N GLU A 142 6.44 7.29 5.01
CA GLU A 142 6.54 8.35 6.03
C GLU A 142 5.19 8.57 6.76
N ALA A 143 4.08 8.46 6.03
CA ALA A 143 2.74 8.57 6.59
C ALA A 143 2.40 7.40 7.53
N ASN A 144 2.81 6.18 7.18
CA ASN A 144 2.60 5.01 8.05
C ASN A 144 3.46 5.07 9.30
N LEU A 145 4.72 5.52 9.18
CA LEU A 145 5.63 5.69 10.31
C LEU A 145 5.12 6.74 11.30
N ARG A 146 4.69 7.92 10.81
CA ARG A 146 4.05 8.94 11.66
C ARG A 146 2.81 8.42 12.36
N ARG A 147 1.97 7.70 11.62
CA ARG A 147 0.73 7.14 12.17
C ARG A 147 1.01 6.09 13.24
N ALA A 148 1.88 5.12 12.96
CA ALA A 148 2.25 4.10 13.91
C ALA A 148 2.90 4.70 15.17
N TRP A 149 3.73 5.74 15.00
CA TRP A 149 4.28 6.48 16.13
C TRP A 149 3.18 7.11 16.97
N ASN A 150 2.28 7.87 16.35
CA ASN A 150 1.16 8.50 17.04
C ASN A 150 0.29 7.48 17.78
N ASP A 151 -0.05 6.37 17.13
CA ASP A 151 -0.88 5.33 17.74
C ASP A 151 -0.17 4.61 18.91
N ALA A 152 1.16 4.44 18.86
CA ALA A 152 1.95 3.81 19.93
C ALA A 152 2.29 4.75 21.09
N SER A 153 2.66 6.01 20.82
CA SER A 153 3.11 6.97 21.84
C SER A 153 2.01 7.94 22.28
N ASN A 154 0.88 7.98 21.58
CA ASN A 154 -0.18 8.99 21.73
C ASN A 154 0.35 10.43 21.54
N GLU A 155 1.36 10.59 20.66
CA GLU A 155 1.97 11.87 20.31
C GLU A 155 2.01 12.08 18.78
N ASP A 156 1.42 13.18 18.31
CA ASP A 156 1.50 13.55 16.89
C ASP A 156 2.80 14.32 16.61
N ILE A 157 3.83 13.60 16.15
CA ILE A 157 5.13 14.17 15.83
C ILE A 157 5.27 14.40 14.32
N ALA A 158 5.40 15.67 13.93
CA ALA A 158 5.72 16.07 12.56
C ALA A 158 7.21 15.85 12.19
N ALA A 159 7.76 14.70 12.55
CA ALA A 159 9.13 14.32 12.18
C ALA A 159 9.23 13.97 10.69
N SER A 160 10.40 14.18 10.11
CA SER A 160 10.70 13.75 8.75
C SER A 160 11.09 12.27 8.70
N ILE A 161 11.04 11.66 7.51
CA ILE A 161 11.53 10.30 7.30
C ILE A 161 12.99 10.10 7.77
N ILE A 162 13.82 11.13 7.63
CA ILE A 162 15.22 11.13 8.10
C ILE A 162 15.26 10.97 9.62
N GLY A 163 14.39 11.70 10.34
CA GLY A 163 14.25 11.58 11.79
C GLY A 163 13.89 10.15 12.22
N PHE A 164 12.91 9.52 11.56
CA PHE A 164 12.56 8.12 11.84
C PHE A 164 13.72 7.15 11.62
N VAL A 165 14.42 7.28 10.49
CA VAL A 165 15.57 6.42 10.18
C VAL A 165 16.69 6.60 11.21
N ARG A 166 17.01 7.83 11.59
CA ARG A 166 18.06 8.11 12.58
C ARG A 166 17.67 7.63 13.98
N GLN A 167 16.42 7.81 14.38
CA GLN A 167 15.91 7.25 15.63
C GLN A 167 16.03 5.72 15.67
N ALA A 168 15.68 5.04 14.56
CA ALA A 168 15.80 3.59 14.44
C ALA A 168 17.26 3.10 14.46
N ALA A 169 18.16 3.82 13.80
CA ALA A 169 19.56 3.43 13.65
C ALA A 169 20.40 3.73 14.90
N ILE A 170 20.34 4.98 15.39
CA ILE A 170 21.26 5.52 16.41
C ILE A 170 20.56 6.09 17.64
N GLY A 171 19.22 6.07 17.70
CA GLY A 171 18.47 6.60 18.84
C GLY A 171 18.44 8.13 18.90
N ASP A 172 18.56 8.81 17.76
CA ASP A 172 18.43 10.27 17.66
C ASP A 172 17.00 10.72 18.01
N PRO A 173 16.80 11.61 19.01
CA PRO A 173 15.47 12.02 19.45
C PRO A 173 14.52 12.40 18.32
N LEU A 174 13.33 11.82 18.32
CA LEU A 174 12.32 12.11 17.32
C LEU A 174 11.62 13.43 17.65
N ILE A 175 12.13 14.52 17.08
CA ILE A 175 11.55 15.87 17.22
C ILE A 175 10.94 16.35 15.89
N PRO A 176 9.93 17.25 15.93
CA PRO A 176 9.36 17.85 14.74
C PRO A 176 10.42 18.50 13.84
N PHE A 177 10.26 18.34 12.53
CA PHE A 177 11.29 18.80 11.59
C PHE A 177 11.40 20.33 11.54
N ASP A 178 10.29 21.05 11.65
CA ASP A 178 10.25 22.50 11.78
C ASP A 178 11.02 23.00 13.02
N GLU A 179 10.94 22.27 14.13
CA GLU A 179 11.72 22.59 15.33
C GLU A 179 13.22 22.38 15.10
N ARG A 180 13.64 21.31 14.40
CA ARG A 180 15.04 21.12 13.99
C ARG A 180 15.54 22.28 13.14
N VAL A 181 14.74 22.70 12.15
CA VAL A 181 15.08 23.85 11.29
C VAL A 181 15.20 25.12 12.10
N ARG A 182 14.28 25.39 13.04
CA ARG A 182 14.36 26.57 13.92
C ARG A 182 15.60 26.57 14.80
N GLN A 183 15.98 25.42 15.36
CA GLN A 183 17.17 25.27 16.19
C GLN A 183 18.45 25.50 15.37
N ALA A 184 18.56 24.85 14.20
CA ALA A 184 19.67 25.03 13.29
C ALA A 184 19.80 26.49 12.84
N THR A 185 18.69 27.13 12.47
CA THR A 185 18.68 28.55 12.07
C THR A 185 19.19 29.46 13.18
N ARG A 186 18.78 29.23 14.43
CA ARG A 186 19.29 29.99 15.59
C ARG A 186 20.79 29.78 15.78
N ALA A 187 21.28 28.54 15.66
CA ALA A 187 22.69 28.23 15.77
C ALA A 187 23.51 28.96 14.70
N ILE A 188 23.12 28.86 13.43
CA ILE A 188 23.79 29.52 12.30
C ILE A 188 23.82 31.05 12.47
N LEU A 189 22.68 31.66 12.85
CA LEU A 189 22.62 33.11 13.10
C LEU A 189 23.51 33.56 14.26
N SER A 190 23.81 32.68 15.23
CA SER A 190 24.67 32.98 16.38
C SER A 190 26.17 32.79 16.11
N GLN A 191 26.55 32.03 15.09
CA GLN A 191 27.95 31.70 14.78
C GLN A 191 28.72 32.85 14.12
N GLY A 192 28.05 33.86 13.58
CA GLY A 192 28.68 34.90 12.79
C GLY A 192 28.02 36.27 12.92
N ASN A 193 28.78 37.31 12.59
CA ASN A 193 28.27 38.67 12.46
C ASN A 193 27.69 38.86 11.05
N TRP A 194 26.46 38.40 10.87
CA TRP A 194 25.75 38.49 9.60
C TRP A 194 25.20 39.91 9.37
N SER A 195 25.40 40.45 8.17
CA SER A 195 24.70 41.66 7.73
C SER A 195 23.20 41.41 7.56
N ASP A 196 22.38 42.47 7.59
CA ASP A 196 20.92 42.34 7.43
C ASP A 196 20.49 41.59 6.15
N PRO A 197 21.14 41.80 4.98
CA PRO A 197 20.86 41.00 3.79
C PRO A 197 21.19 39.52 3.98
N GLN A 198 22.32 39.20 4.63
CA GLN A 198 22.73 37.80 4.89
C GLN A 198 21.75 37.13 5.84
N GLN A 199 21.34 37.79 6.93
CA GLN A 199 20.33 37.25 7.86
C GLN A 199 19.00 36.96 7.16
N THR A 200 18.57 37.85 6.27
CA THR A 200 17.36 37.65 5.46
C THR A 200 17.48 36.41 4.59
N TRP A 201 18.64 36.22 3.95
CA TRP A 201 18.90 35.04 3.13
C TRP A 201 18.98 33.75 3.92
N LEU A 202 19.62 33.74 5.08
CA LEU A 202 19.68 32.59 5.98
C LEU A 202 18.27 32.13 6.38
N ARG A 203 17.38 33.06 6.71
CA ARG A 203 15.97 32.74 7.03
C ARG A 203 15.22 32.16 5.83
N ARG A 204 15.43 32.69 4.62
CA ARG A 204 14.83 32.13 3.39
C ARG A 204 15.34 30.74 3.08
N ILE A 205 16.63 30.48 3.30
CA ILE A 205 17.21 29.14 3.18
C ILE A 205 16.54 28.20 4.18
N ALA A 206 16.39 28.62 5.44
CA ALA A 206 15.69 27.83 6.45
C ALA A 206 14.23 27.52 6.06
N GLU A 207 13.47 28.50 5.58
CA GLU A 207 12.10 28.31 5.09
C GLU A 207 12.04 27.31 3.91
N GLN A 208 13.06 27.29 3.07
CA GLN A 208 13.16 26.32 1.98
C GLN A 208 13.50 24.92 2.51
N ILE A 209 14.43 24.82 3.45
CA ILE A 209 14.78 23.55 4.13
C ILE A 209 13.54 22.97 4.78
N GLU A 210 12.73 23.77 5.48
CA GLU A 210 11.49 23.30 6.12
C GLU A 210 10.53 22.63 5.12
N LYS A 211 10.46 23.14 3.88
CA LYS A 211 9.58 22.62 2.83
C LYS A 211 10.16 21.40 2.10
N GLU A 212 11.44 21.44 1.76
CA GLU A 212 12.07 20.44 0.89
C GLU A 212 12.90 19.40 1.65
N ILE A 213 13.12 19.59 2.95
CA ILE A 213 13.94 18.80 3.88
C ILE A 213 15.44 18.86 3.58
N VAL A 214 15.80 18.86 2.29
CA VAL A 214 17.17 18.94 1.79
C VAL A 214 17.27 20.07 0.78
N VAL A 215 18.20 21.00 1.02
CA VAL A 215 18.55 22.08 0.08
C VAL A 215 19.99 21.86 -0.36
N ASP A 216 20.16 21.27 -1.54
CA ASP A 216 21.45 21.13 -2.20
C ASP A 216 21.76 22.35 -3.07
N ARG A 217 22.99 22.42 -3.61
CA ARG A 217 23.40 23.49 -4.53
C ARG A 217 22.41 23.65 -5.69
N GLN A 218 21.91 22.55 -6.25
CA GLN A 218 20.97 22.57 -7.36
C GLN A 218 19.63 23.21 -6.97
N ALA A 219 19.17 23.02 -5.73
CA ALA A 219 17.94 23.63 -5.22
C ALA A 219 18.00 25.17 -5.26
N LEU A 220 19.19 25.76 -5.08
CA LEU A 220 19.38 27.20 -5.13
C LEU A 220 19.35 27.78 -6.56
N ASP A 221 19.49 26.94 -7.59
CA ASP A 221 19.34 27.34 -8.99
C ASP A 221 17.93 27.09 -9.54
N GLU A 222 16.98 26.76 -8.66
CA GLU A 222 15.58 26.49 -8.94
C GLU A 222 14.66 27.45 -8.15
N GLY A 223 13.37 27.47 -8.52
CA GLY A 223 12.32 28.18 -7.77
C GLY A 223 12.60 29.67 -7.48
N THR A 224 12.34 30.07 -6.22
CA THR A 224 12.46 31.46 -5.76
C THR A 224 13.91 31.97 -5.76
N PHE A 225 14.90 31.10 -5.51
CA PHE A 225 16.31 31.51 -5.50
C PHE A 225 16.81 31.85 -6.90
N LYS A 226 16.33 31.14 -7.94
CA LYS A 226 16.60 31.47 -9.34
C LYS A 226 16.12 32.86 -9.73
N GLN A 227 14.95 33.30 -9.24
CA GLN A 227 14.43 34.65 -9.47
C GLN A 227 15.33 35.75 -8.88
N HIS A 228 16.13 35.38 -7.88
CA HIS A 228 17.11 36.24 -7.23
C HIS A 228 18.55 36.00 -7.71
N GLY A 229 18.74 35.36 -8.87
CA GLY A 229 20.04 35.16 -9.52
C GLY A 229 20.76 33.86 -9.18
N GLY A 230 20.07 32.92 -8.53
CA GLY A 230 20.57 31.57 -8.26
C GLY A 230 21.77 31.52 -7.32
N PHE A 231 22.44 30.37 -7.32
CA PHE A 231 23.61 30.11 -6.48
C PHE A 231 24.70 31.17 -6.67
N GLU A 232 25.02 31.53 -7.91
CA GLU A 232 26.12 32.46 -8.22
C GLU A 232 25.94 33.83 -7.59
N ARG A 233 24.71 34.36 -7.59
CA ARG A 233 24.43 35.66 -6.97
C ARG A 233 24.42 35.55 -5.45
N LEU A 234 23.79 34.51 -4.90
CA LEU A 234 23.74 34.27 -3.46
C LEU A 234 25.15 34.06 -2.89
N ASN A 235 26.00 33.34 -3.61
CA ASN A 235 27.37 33.06 -3.19
C ASN A 235 28.18 34.34 -3.03
N LYS A 236 27.95 35.34 -3.90
CA LYS A 236 28.56 36.67 -3.76
C LYS A 236 28.09 37.43 -2.52
N VAL A 237 26.83 37.26 -2.09
CA VAL A 237 26.31 37.86 -0.85
C VAL A 237 27.00 37.28 0.39
N PHE A 238 27.48 36.04 0.29
CA PHE A 238 28.20 35.33 1.36
C PHE A 238 29.72 35.24 1.13
N ASP A 239 30.28 36.13 0.31
CA ASP A 239 31.73 36.20 0.05
C ASP A 239 32.35 34.87 -0.43
N GLY A 240 31.60 34.08 -1.21
CA GLY A 240 32.04 32.78 -1.70
C GLY A 240 31.84 31.61 -0.74
N ARG A 241 31.22 31.84 0.44
CA ARG A 241 31.08 30.84 1.51
C ARG A 241 29.70 30.17 1.57
N LEU A 242 28.86 30.33 0.56
CA LEU A 242 27.49 29.78 0.61
C LEU A 242 27.45 28.26 0.72
N GLU A 243 28.37 27.56 0.06
CA GLU A 243 28.46 26.10 0.14
C GLU A 243 28.78 25.63 1.56
N ALA A 244 29.76 26.24 2.22
CA ALA A 244 30.07 25.98 3.63
C ALA A 244 28.87 26.28 4.55
N ILE A 245 28.14 27.36 4.30
CA ILE A 245 26.94 27.70 5.09
C ILE A 245 25.84 26.64 4.95
N LEU A 246 25.64 26.09 3.74
CA LEU A 246 24.70 25.00 3.54
C LEU A 246 25.14 23.72 4.27
N GLU A 247 26.44 23.43 4.26
CA GLU A 247 27.01 22.32 5.03
C GLU A 247 26.81 22.51 6.53
N ASP A 248 27.03 23.73 7.05
CA ASP A 248 26.81 24.10 8.45
C ASP A 248 25.32 23.94 8.83
N PHE A 249 24.39 24.37 7.96
CA PHE A 249 22.96 24.13 8.16
C PHE A 249 22.65 22.64 8.26
N ASN A 250 23.16 21.84 7.33
CA ASN A 250 22.95 20.39 7.35
C ASN A 250 23.57 19.73 8.58
N GLU A 251 24.72 20.23 9.05
CA GLU A 251 25.32 19.79 10.30
C GLU A 251 24.40 20.09 11.48
N GLU A 252 23.96 21.34 11.62
CA GLU A 252 23.16 21.77 12.77
C GLU A 252 21.76 21.11 12.80
N LEU A 253 21.18 20.74 11.64
CA LEU A 253 19.91 19.99 11.58
C LEU A 253 19.99 18.60 12.22
N TRP A 254 21.15 17.94 12.10
CA TRP A 254 21.36 16.53 12.46
C TRP A 254 22.40 16.34 13.55
N LYS A 255 22.88 17.43 14.13
CA LYS A 255 23.74 17.42 15.31
C LYS A 255 23.04 16.64 16.40
N VAL A 256 23.67 15.58 16.86
CA VAL A 256 23.13 14.77 17.96
C VAL A 256 23.00 15.69 19.16
N GLY A 257 21.78 15.89 19.64
CA GLY A 257 21.55 16.63 20.88
C GLY A 257 22.36 15.97 22.00
N ALA A 258 23.28 16.73 22.59
CA ALA A 258 24.05 16.30 23.75
C ALA A 258 23.13 16.08 24.95
#